data_AF-A0A1D1W3V4-F1
#
_entry.id   AF-A0A1D1W3V4-F1
#
_cell.length_a   1.000
_cell.length_b   1.000
_cell.length_c   1.000
_cell.angle_alpha   90.00
_cell.angle_beta   90.00
_cell.angle_gamma   90.00
#
_symmetry.space_group_name_H-M   'P 1'
#
loop_
_entity.id
_entity.type
_entity.pdbx_description
1 polymer ?
#
loop_
_entity_poly.entity_id
_entity_poly.type
_entity_poly.pdbx_seq_one_letter_code
_entity_poly.pdbx_strand_id
1 'polypeptide(L)'
;MSVVRGAIFRMMVTRVPVNLIEIICVSTWLLCTRMSVSTVRLNIITVYTGQNPVYGYISTGPGAIAGLEKAAVMYPEVFRNYTLYTVYSPGGPIACADAALQMGFLAGNITDILERTTGFTIIYTPGMEFERLYLIQSVARDSRINNKQRFPTVLTGAGPDHTSMNQALLDLLDLLRWRTVTLICDAMSQYPGLNVFFTLSCANLRAQQAHNRAILTLHNLDFDSKFVKDFEPFLLQAKRQSRSKTVRNLFI
;
A
#
# COMPACT_ATOMS: atom_id res chain seq x y z
N MET A 1 -78.29 -26.75 -17.39
CA MET A 1 -77.57 -25.93 -16.38
C MET A 1 -76.63 -26.85 -15.62
N SER A 2 -75.32 -26.75 -15.86
CA SER A 2 -74.30 -27.63 -15.27
C SER A 2 -73.43 -26.80 -14.33
N VAL A 3 -73.35 -27.22 -13.06
CA VAL A 3 -72.64 -26.51 -11.99
C VAL A 3 -71.20 -27.01 -11.95
N VAL A 4 -70.26 -26.16 -12.37
CA VAL A 4 -68.81 -26.41 -12.28
C VAL A 4 -68.36 -26.09 -10.86
N ARG A 5 -67.98 -27.12 -10.08
CA ARG A 5 -67.34 -26.95 -8.77
C ARG A 5 -65.87 -26.60 -8.96
N GLY A 6 -65.50 -25.36 -8.64
CA GLY A 6 -64.10 -24.91 -8.58
C GLY A 6 -63.36 -25.51 -7.39
N ALA A 7 -62.26 -26.21 -7.65
CA ALA A 7 -61.33 -26.67 -6.64
C ALA A 7 -60.49 -25.48 -6.15
N ILE A 8 -60.71 -25.07 -4.90
CA ILE A 8 -59.92 -24.05 -4.22
C ILE A 8 -58.57 -24.68 -3.84
N PHE A 9 -57.53 -24.36 -4.61
CA PHE A 9 -56.15 -24.74 -4.31
C PHE A 9 -55.64 -23.87 -3.14
N ARG A 10 -55.73 -24.39 -1.91
CA ARG A 10 -55.08 -23.78 -0.73
C ARG A 10 -53.57 -23.95 -0.88
N MET A 11 -52.87 -22.91 -1.32
CA MET A 11 -51.42 -22.82 -1.19
C MET A 11 -51.06 -22.78 0.30
N MET A 12 -50.52 -23.89 0.81
CA MET A 12 -49.82 -23.93 2.08
C MET A 12 -48.56 -23.08 1.96
N VAL A 13 -48.61 -21.87 2.52
CA VAL A 13 -47.43 -21.02 2.73
C VAL A 13 -46.64 -21.63 3.88
N THR A 14 -45.70 -22.51 3.55
CA THR A 14 -44.71 -23.02 4.51
C THR A 14 -43.79 -21.87 4.89
N ARG A 15 -43.89 -21.41 6.14
CA ARG A 15 -42.93 -20.45 6.71
C ARG A 15 -41.58 -21.14 6.83
N VAL A 16 -40.73 -20.96 5.82
CA VAL A 16 -39.31 -21.31 5.93
C VAL A 16 -38.69 -20.32 6.92
N PRO A 17 -38.04 -20.79 8.00
CA PRO A 17 -37.39 -19.89 8.95
C PRO A 17 -36.28 -19.12 8.21
N VAL A 18 -36.22 -17.81 8.40
CA VAL A 18 -35.27 -16.89 7.76
C VAL A 18 -33.83 -17.40 7.82
N ASN A 19 -33.47 -18.05 8.94
CA ASN A 19 -32.16 -18.66 9.17
C ASN A 19 -31.79 -19.77 8.17
N LEU A 20 -32.76 -20.51 7.61
CA LEU A 20 -32.47 -21.59 6.65
C LEU A 20 -32.05 -21.01 5.29
N ILE A 21 -32.65 -19.88 4.88
CA ILE A 21 -32.32 -19.21 3.63
C ILE A 21 -30.90 -18.63 3.71
N GLU A 22 -30.54 -18.01 4.84
CA GLU A 22 -29.18 -17.51 5.06
C GLU A 22 -28.14 -18.63 5.04
N ILE A 23 -28.41 -19.76 5.71
CA ILE A 23 -27.50 -20.92 5.70
C ILE A 23 -27.33 -21.47 4.29
N ILE A 24 -28.42 -21.65 3.54
CA ILE A 24 -28.35 -22.16 2.15
C ILE A 24 -27.59 -21.17 1.27
N CYS A 25 -27.83 -19.86 1.39
CA CYS A 25 -27.11 -18.84 0.62
C CYS A 25 -25.61 -18.85 0.93
N VAL A 26 -25.20 -18.88 2.20
CA VAL A 26 -23.78 -18.91 2.60
C VAL A 26 -23.11 -20.19 2.12
N SER A 27 -23.78 -21.33 2.27
CA SER A 27 -23.27 -22.64 1.83
C SER A 27 -23.08 -22.70 0.32
N THR A 28 -24.07 -22.21 -0.43
CA THR A 28 -24.04 -22.17 -1.89
C THR A 28 -22.97 -21.20 -2.38
N TRP A 29 -22.83 -20.04 -1.73
CA TRP A 29 -21.78 -19.07 -2.03
C TRP A 29 -20.38 -19.63 -1.78
N LEU A 30 -20.17 -20.35 -0.66
CA LEU A 30 -18.90 -21.03 -0.37
C LEU A 30 -18.59 -22.15 -1.38
N LEU A 31 -19.59 -22.93 -1.81
CA LEU A 31 -19.42 -23.97 -2.82
C LEU A 31 -19.11 -23.38 -4.20
N CYS A 32 -19.86 -22.36 -4.63
CA CYS A 32 -19.63 -21.66 -5.88
C CYS A 32 -18.26 -21.00 -5.92
N THR A 33 -17.84 -20.30 -4.86
CA THR A 33 -16.51 -19.68 -4.79
C THR A 33 -15.41 -20.73 -4.83
N ARG A 34 -15.54 -21.85 -4.10
CA ARG A 34 -14.57 -22.95 -4.17
C ARG A 34 -14.44 -23.56 -5.57
N MET A 35 -15.57 -23.79 -6.26
CA MET A 35 -15.57 -24.33 -7.61
C MET A 35 -14.95 -23.35 -8.62
N SER A 36 -15.31 -22.07 -8.54
CA SER A 36 -14.79 -21.03 -9.42
C SER A 36 -13.30 -20.74 -9.20
N VAL A 37 -12.79 -20.84 -7.97
CA VAL A 37 -11.37 -20.61 -7.69
C VAL A 37 -10.50 -21.75 -8.25
N SER A 38 -10.96 -23.00 -8.19
CA SER A 38 -10.17 -24.16 -8.62
C SER A 38 -9.87 -24.21 -10.12
N THR A 39 -10.62 -23.48 -10.95
CA THR A 39 -10.49 -23.47 -12.41
C THR A 39 -9.68 -22.29 -12.93
N VAL A 40 -9.42 -21.27 -12.11
CA VAL A 40 -8.71 -20.07 -12.54
C VAL A 40 -7.20 -20.32 -12.46
N ARG A 41 -6.52 -20.18 -13.60
CA ARG A 41 -5.06 -20.16 -13.65
C ARG A 41 -4.55 -18.86 -13.03
N LEU A 42 -3.63 -18.97 -12.09
CA LEU A 42 -3.03 -17.82 -11.40
C LEU A 42 -1.64 -17.52 -12.00
N ASN A 43 -1.43 -16.35 -12.57
CA ASN A 43 -0.12 -15.92 -13.04
C ASN A 43 0.45 -14.89 -12.06
N ILE A 44 1.67 -15.11 -11.59
CA ILE A 44 2.34 -14.21 -10.65
C ILE A 44 3.57 -13.68 -11.35
N ILE A 45 3.62 -12.37 -11.58
CA ILE A 45 4.75 -11.71 -12.22
C ILE A 45 5.49 -10.92 -11.14
N THR A 46 6.67 -11.39 -10.76
CA THR A 46 7.57 -10.68 -9.84
C THR A 46 8.49 -9.77 -10.64
N VAL A 47 8.60 -8.51 -10.24
CA VAL A 47 9.34 -7.50 -11.02
C VAL A 47 10.41 -6.86 -10.15
N TYR A 48 11.66 -6.91 -10.59
CA TYR A 48 12.82 -6.41 -9.85
C TYR A 48 13.69 -5.50 -10.70
N THR A 49 14.22 -4.45 -10.09
CA THR A 49 15.15 -3.50 -10.71
C THR A 49 16.46 -3.45 -9.94
N GLY A 50 17.54 -3.89 -10.60
CA GLY A 50 18.89 -3.82 -10.04
C GLY A 50 19.13 -4.67 -8.78
N GLN A 51 20.23 -4.35 -8.11
CA GLN A 51 20.75 -5.08 -6.95
C GLN A 51 20.90 -4.20 -5.71
N ASN A 52 19.98 -3.25 -5.54
CA ASN A 52 19.97 -2.45 -4.33
C ASN A 52 19.79 -3.34 -3.09
N PRO A 53 20.59 -3.21 -2.03
CA PRO A 53 20.50 -4.07 -0.86
C PRO A 53 19.18 -3.94 -0.08
N VAL A 54 18.41 -2.86 -0.30
CA VAL A 54 17.14 -2.61 0.41
C VAL A 54 15.94 -3.20 -0.34
N TYR A 55 15.93 -3.13 -1.67
CA TYR A 55 14.76 -3.50 -2.48
C TYR A 55 15.06 -4.28 -3.76
N GLY A 56 16.33 -4.52 -4.09
CA GLY A 56 16.74 -5.21 -5.30
C GLY A 56 16.42 -6.71 -5.28
N TYR A 57 16.78 -7.37 -6.37
CA TYR A 57 16.50 -8.81 -6.53
C TYR A 57 17.19 -9.66 -5.45
N ILE A 58 18.47 -9.42 -5.17
CA ILE A 58 19.22 -10.20 -4.16
C ILE A 58 18.61 -10.08 -2.76
N SER A 59 18.07 -8.92 -2.38
CA SER A 59 17.55 -8.70 -1.03
C SER A 59 16.10 -9.15 -0.86
N THR A 60 15.25 -8.96 -1.87
CA THR A 60 13.81 -9.20 -1.75
C THR A 60 13.32 -10.44 -2.50
N GLY A 61 14.04 -10.86 -3.54
CA GLY A 61 13.68 -11.99 -4.39
C GLY A 61 13.55 -13.31 -3.62
N PRO A 62 14.57 -13.73 -2.84
CA PRO A 62 14.49 -14.96 -2.04
C PRO A 62 13.31 -14.94 -1.06
N GLY A 63 13.03 -13.79 -0.44
CA GLY A 63 11.90 -13.64 0.49
C GLY A 63 10.54 -13.79 -0.21
N ALA A 64 10.39 -13.24 -1.41
CA ALA A 64 9.16 -13.38 -2.19
C ALA A 64 8.93 -14.82 -2.63
N ILE A 65 9.97 -15.52 -3.08
CA ILE A 65 9.88 -16.94 -3.49
C ILE A 65 9.50 -17.81 -2.29
N ALA A 66 10.21 -17.67 -1.16
CA ALA A 66 9.89 -18.42 0.05
C ALA A 66 8.47 -18.14 0.58
N GLY A 67 8.02 -16.88 0.46
CA GLY A 67 6.65 -16.49 0.80
C GLY A 67 5.62 -17.17 -0.10
N LEU A 68 5.87 -17.25 -1.41
CA LEU A 68 5.00 -17.93 -2.37
C LEU A 68 4.96 -19.44 -2.15
N GLU A 69 6.10 -20.08 -1.90
CA GLU A 69 6.17 -21.51 -1.57
C GLU A 69 5.34 -21.82 -0.32
N LYS A 70 5.49 -21.00 0.73
CA LYS A 70 4.70 -21.15 1.96
C LYS A 70 3.20 -20.90 1.71
N ALA A 71 2.86 -19.90 0.90
CA ALA A 71 1.48 -19.62 0.53
C ALA A 71 0.85 -20.77 -0.26
N ALA A 72 1.61 -21.41 -1.16
CA ALA A 72 1.13 -22.56 -1.92
C ALA A 72 0.83 -23.76 -1.04
N VAL A 73 1.60 -23.97 0.04
CA VAL A 73 1.32 -25.00 1.04
C VAL A 73 0.08 -24.68 1.88
N MET A 74 -0.11 -23.41 2.24
CA MET A 74 -1.26 -22.98 3.08
C MET A 74 -2.58 -22.90 2.31
N TYR A 75 -2.53 -22.57 1.01
CA TYR A 75 -3.70 -22.35 0.15
C TYR A 75 -3.60 -23.18 -1.14
N PRO A 76 -3.54 -24.52 -1.02
CA PRO A 76 -3.28 -25.40 -2.16
C PRO A 76 -4.35 -25.32 -3.25
N GLU A 77 -5.59 -24.97 -2.91
CA GLU A 77 -6.67 -24.75 -3.87
C GLU A 77 -6.47 -23.52 -4.77
N VAL A 78 -5.83 -22.46 -4.24
CA VAL A 78 -5.53 -21.23 -4.99
C VAL A 78 -4.28 -21.41 -5.85
N PHE A 79 -3.25 -22.04 -5.28
CA PHE A 79 -1.96 -22.24 -5.93
C PHE A 79 -1.86 -23.61 -6.62
N ARG A 80 -2.98 -24.29 -6.88
CA ARG A 80 -2.96 -25.59 -7.58
C ARG A 80 -2.42 -25.47 -9.01
N ASN A 81 -2.71 -24.36 -9.66
CA ASN A 81 -2.36 -24.08 -11.06
C ASN A 81 -1.83 -22.65 -11.20
N TYR A 82 -0.72 -22.37 -10.52
CA TYR A 82 -0.04 -21.09 -10.64
C TYR A 82 1.19 -21.15 -11.52
N THR A 83 1.53 -20.04 -12.17
CA THR A 83 2.80 -19.86 -12.88
C THR A 83 3.50 -18.63 -12.33
N LEU A 84 4.80 -18.77 -12.02
CA LEU A 84 5.64 -17.68 -11.56
C LEU A 84 6.53 -17.20 -12.69
N TYR A 85 6.42 -15.91 -13.01
CA TYR A 85 7.31 -15.20 -13.91
C TYR A 85 8.18 -14.25 -13.08
N THR A 86 9.45 -14.14 -13.43
CA THR A 86 10.36 -13.16 -12.86
C THR A 86 10.88 -12.26 -13.96
N VAL A 87 10.50 -11.00 -13.89
CA VAL A 87 11.01 -9.94 -14.75
C VAL A 87 12.07 -9.20 -13.95
N TYR A 88 13.31 -9.24 -14.42
CA TYR A 88 14.44 -8.63 -13.74
C TYR A 88 15.23 -7.77 -14.72
N SER A 89 15.40 -6.50 -14.39
CA SER A 89 16.35 -5.62 -15.08
C SER A 89 17.70 -5.69 -14.37
N PRO A 90 18.74 -6.25 -15.01
CA PRO A 90 20.06 -6.31 -14.41
C PRO A 90 20.67 -4.92 -14.21
N GLY A 91 21.33 -4.74 -13.09
CA GLY A 91 22.09 -3.52 -12.79
C GLY A 91 22.71 -3.55 -11.40
N GLY A 92 23.54 -2.55 -11.10
CA GLY A 92 24.16 -2.38 -9.79
C GLY A 92 23.18 -1.90 -8.71
N PRO A 93 23.68 -1.25 -7.64
CA PRO A 93 22.84 -0.57 -6.66
C PRO A 93 22.22 0.68 -7.29
N ILE A 94 21.11 0.49 -8.02
CA ILE A 94 20.39 1.56 -8.72
C ILE A 94 19.50 2.29 -7.70
N ALA A 95 19.51 3.64 -7.76
CA ALA A 95 18.67 4.46 -6.90
C ALA A 95 17.18 4.36 -7.29
N CYS A 96 16.28 4.71 -6.37
CA CYS A 96 14.84 4.57 -6.59
C CYS A 96 14.33 5.35 -7.80
N ALA A 97 14.85 6.57 -8.00
CA ALA A 97 14.48 7.41 -9.14
C ALA A 97 14.92 6.77 -10.48
N ASP A 98 16.12 6.24 -10.55
CA ASP A 98 16.66 5.61 -11.77
C ASP A 98 15.95 4.30 -12.09
N ALA A 99 15.59 3.54 -11.05
CA ALA A 99 14.82 2.32 -11.21
C ALA A 99 13.39 2.58 -11.69
N ALA A 100 12.78 3.73 -11.37
CA ALA A 100 11.50 4.14 -11.94
C ALA A 100 11.59 4.35 -13.47
N LEU A 101 12.73 4.82 -13.97
CA LEU A 101 12.97 4.89 -15.42
C LEU A 101 13.11 3.48 -16.02
N GLN A 102 13.80 2.57 -15.33
CA GLN A 102 13.93 1.18 -15.76
C GLN A 102 12.61 0.42 -15.81
N MET A 103 11.69 0.76 -14.91
CA MET A 103 10.33 0.21 -14.91
C MET A 103 9.58 0.46 -16.22
N GLY A 104 9.87 1.54 -16.94
CA GLY A 104 9.33 1.77 -18.28
C GLY A 104 9.76 0.71 -19.29
N PHE A 105 11.01 0.27 -19.24
CA PHE A 105 11.50 -0.82 -20.10
C PHE A 105 10.96 -2.19 -19.65
N LEU A 106 10.88 -2.43 -18.33
CA LEU A 106 10.30 -3.66 -17.80
C LEU A 106 8.82 -3.81 -18.13
N ALA A 107 8.09 -2.70 -18.31
CA ALA A 107 6.69 -2.72 -18.73
C ALA A 107 6.50 -3.43 -20.09
N GLY A 108 7.47 -3.34 -21.01
CA GLY A 108 7.46 -4.09 -22.27
C GLY A 108 7.48 -5.60 -22.02
N ASN A 109 8.43 -6.09 -21.23
CA ASN A 109 8.54 -7.51 -20.86
C ASN A 109 7.29 -8.01 -20.12
N ILE A 110 6.71 -7.19 -19.24
CA ILE A 110 5.47 -7.51 -18.54
C ILE A 110 4.32 -7.64 -19.55
N THR A 111 4.22 -6.71 -20.50
CA THR A 111 3.18 -6.74 -21.55
C THR A 111 3.29 -8.00 -22.40
N ASP A 112 4.51 -8.38 -22.81
CA ASP A 112 4.75 -9.61 -23.57
C ASP A 112 4.30 -10.87 -22.81
N ILE A 113 4.51 -10.90 -21.49
CA ILE A 113 4.03 -12.00 -20.64
C ILE A 113 2.50 -11.98 -20.57
N LEU A 114 1.89 -10.81 -20.37
CA LEU A 114 0.44 -10.66 -20.29
C LEU A 114 -0.27 -11.08 -21.57
N GLU A 115 0.29 -10.78 -22.74
CA GLU A 115 -0.28 -11.17 -24.03
C GLU A 115 -0.26 -12.70 -24.26
N ARG A 116 0.70 -13.40 -23.66
CA ARG A 116 0.88 -14.85 -23.82
C ARG A 116 0.25 -15.67 -22.69
N THR A 117 -0.26 -15.01 -21.67
CA THR A 117 -0.83 -15.68 -20.49
C THR A 117 -2.34 -15.53 -20.44
N THR A 118 -3.00 -16.57 -19.96
CA THR A 118 -4.43 -16.57 -19.71
C THR A 118 -4.67 -16.84 -18.23
N GLY A 119 -5.76 -16.30 -17.68
CA GLY A 119 -6.11 -16.42 -16.27
C GLY A 119 -5.95 -15.11 -15.50
N PHE A 120 -5.98 -15.21 -14.18
CA PHE A 120 -5.86 -14.06 -13.28
C PHE A 120 -4.38 -13.76 -13.03
N THR A 121 -3.96 -12.52 -13.30
CA THR A 121 -2.56 -12.12 -13.16
C THR A 121 -2.36 -11.14 -12.02
N ILE A 122 -1.39 -11.42 -11.17
CA ILE A 122 -0.91 -10.55 -10.10
C ILE A 122 0.50 -10.09 -10.46
N ILE A 123 0.73 -8.77 -10.47
CA ILE A 123 2.07 -8.23 -10.56
C ILE A 123 2.54 -7.86 -9.15
N TYR A 124 3.71 -8.33 -8.76
CA TYR A 124 4.32 -8.08 -7.47
C TYR A 124 5.65 -7.34 -7.65
N THR A 125 5.72 -6.11 -7.14
CA THR A 125 6.95 -5.29 -7.13
C THR A 125 7.41 -5.07 -5.68
N PRO A 126 8.46 -5.78 -5.23
CA PRO A 126 9.06 -5.48 -3.95
C PRO A 126 9.83 -4.15 -4.04
N GLY A 127 9.46 -3.20 -3.17
CA GLY A 127 10.30 -2.06 -2.82
C GLY A 127 10.25 -0.81 -3.70
N MET A 128 9.50 -0.80 -4.81
CA MET A 128 9.26 0.42 -5.61
C MET A 128 7.84 0.58 -6.13
N GLU A 129 7.48 1.85 -6.28
CA GLU A 129 6.20 2.33 -6.75
C GLU A 129 6.07 2.17 -8.27
N PHE A 130 4.95 1.58 -8.68
CA PHE A 130 4.54 1.42 -10.06
C PHE A 130 3.06 1.79 -10.21
N GLU A 131 2.75 2.72 -11.11
CA GLU A 131 1.46 3.42 -11.05
C GLU A 131 0.31 2.79 -11.88
N ARG A 132 0.46 1.72 -12.69
CA ARG A 132 -0.56 1.47 -13.76
C ARG A 132 -1.05 0.04 -14.04
N LEU A 133 -0.85 -0.96 -13.17
CA LEU A 133 -1.43 -2.30 -13.36
C LEU A 133 -1.98 -2.92 -12.06
N TYR A 134 -2.71 -4.03 -12.16
CA TYR A 134 -3.15 -4.86 -11.02
C TYR A 134 -1.94 -5.34 -10.24
N LEU A 135 -1.62 -4.63 -9.17
CA LEU A 135 -0.27 -4.65 -8.64
C LEU A 135 -0.29 -4.63 -7.12
N ILE A 136 0.36 -5.63 -6.54
CA ILE A 136 0.60 -5.72 -5.11
C ILE A 136 2.01 -5.17 -4.87
N GLN A 137 2.09 -3.98 -4.28
CA GLN A 137 3.34 -3.35 -3.87
C GLN A 137 3.66 -3.77 -2.45
N SER A 138 4.86 -4.26 -2.20
CA SER A 138 5.29 -4.50 -0.81
C SER A 138 5.58 -3.18 -0.09
N VAL A 139 6.11 -2.18 -0.80
CA VAL A 139 6.45 -0.86 -0.25
C VAL A 139 6.02 0.21 -1.25
N ALA A 140 4.96 0.95 -0.90
CA ALA A 140 4.55 2.15 -1.60
C ALA A 140 4.76 3.31 -0.63
N ARG A 141 5.54 4.33 -0.96
CA ARG A 141 5.81 5.47 -0.06
C ARG A 141 5.02 6.73 -0.47
N ASP A 142 4.52 6.75 -1.68
CA ASP A 142 3.73 7.82 -2.23
C ASP A 142 2.25 7.67 -1.89
N SER A 143 1.77 8.63 -1.10
CA SER A 143 0.38 8.70 -0.67
C SER A 143 -0.60 8.85 -1.85
N ARG A 144 -0.14 9.27 -3.04
CA ARG A 144 -0.96 9.32 -4.26
C ARG A 144 -1.47 7.94 -4.67
N ILE A 145 -0.74 6.87 -4.36
CA ILE A 145 -1.14 5.48 -4.67
C ILE A 145 -2.37 5.04 -3.85
N ASN A 146 -2.66 5.72 -2.74
CA ASN A 146 -3.89 5.48 -1.97
C ASN A 146 -5.15 6.00 -2.69
N ASN A 147 -5.02 6.81 -3.74
CA ASN A 147 -6.17 7.26 -4.51
C ASN A 147 -6.75 6.10 -5.33
N LYS A 148 -7.74 5.39 -4.76
CA LYS A 148 -8.40 4.25 -5.41
C LYS A 148 -9.27 4.65 -6.62
N GLN A 149 -9.60 5.93 -6.79
CA GLN A 149 -10.21 6.40 -8.03
C GLN A 149 -9.21 6.36 -9.19
N ARG A 150 -7.94 6.69 -8.93
CA ARG A 150 -6.85 6.66 -9.92
C ARG A 150 -6.19 5.29 -10.04
N PHE A 151 -6.04 4.57 -8.92
CA PHE A 151 -5.33 3.30 -8.81
C PHE A 151 -6.20 2.23 -8.14
N PRO A 152 -7.32 1.83 -8.76
CA PRO A 152 -8.33 0.94 -8.14
C PRO A 152 -7.79 -0.48 -7.85
N THR A 153 -6.73 -0.87 -8.55
CA THR A 153 -6.22 -2.25 -8.55
C THR A 153 -4.87 -2.40 -7.86
N VAL A 154 -4.36 -1.31 -7.28
CA VAL A 154 -3.09 -1.33 -6.54
C VAL A 154 -3.36 -1.63 -5.08
N LEU A 155 -2.70 -2.64 -4.54
CA LEU A 155 -2.68 -2.98 -3.12
C LEU A 155 -1.28 -2.75 -2.57
N THR A 156 -1.17 -2.23 -1.36
CA THR A 156 0.12 -1.95 -0.71
C THR A 156 0.22 -2.79 0.57
N GLY A 157 1.23 -3.66 0.65
CA GLY A 157 1.39 -4.65 1.72
C GLY A 157 1.98 -4.08 3.00
N ALA A 158 3.03 -3.27 2.89
CA ALA A 158 3.26 -2.23 3.88
C ALA A 158 2.27 -1.11 3.58
N GLY A 159 1.65 -0.55 4.63
CA GLY A 159 1.08 0.78 4.47
C GLY A 159 2.16 1.67 3.85
N PRO A 160 1.82 2.70 3.05
CA PRO A 160 2.70 3.86 2.95
C PRO A 160 2.84 4.36 4.38
N ASP A 161 3.82 3.82 5.09
CA ASP A 161 4.02 3.89 6.53
C ASP A 161 4.15 5.34 6.99
N HIS A 162 4.41 6.24 6.05
CA HIS A 162 4.25 7.67 6.22
C HIS A 162 2.83 8.10 6.64
N THR A 163 1.74 7.57 6.06
CA THR A 163 0.38 8.02 6.44
C THR A 163 -0.02 7.55 7.83
N SER A 164 0.27 6.29 8.18
CA SER A 164 -0.01 5.75 9.52
C SER A 164 0.92 6.34 10.58
N MET A 165 2.21 6.54 10.28
CA MET A 165 3.14 7.23 11.16
C MET A 165 2.70 8.67 11.39
N ASN A 166 2.26 9.37 10.34
CA ASN A 166 1.80 10.74 10.48
C ASN A 166 0.50 10.81 11.28
N GLN A 167 -0.42 9.87 11.08
CA GLN A 167 -1.63 9.78 11.92
C GLN A 167 -1.27 9.52 13.38
N ALA A 168 -0.37 8.57 13.64
CA ALA A 168 0.10 8.27 15.00
C ALA A 168 0.80 9.48 15.64
N LEU A 169 1.56 10.26 14.86
CA LEU A 169 2.15 11.51 15.33
C LEU A 169 1.06 12.53 15.66
N LEU A 170 0.07 12.72 14.79
CA LEU A 170 -1.05 13.63 15.07
C LEU A 170 -1.81 13.22 16.32
N ASP A 171 -2.11 11.93 16.49
CA ASP A 171 -2.78 11.38 17.67
C ASP A 171 -1.94 11.61 18.94
N LEU A 172 -0.62 11.44 18.85
CA LEU A 172 0.32 11.73 19.94
C LEU A 172 0.33 13.23 20.29
N LEU A 173 0.38 14.12 19.29
CA LEU A 173 0.31 15.57 19.50
C LEU A 173 -1.01 15.96 20.15
N ASP A 174 -2.11 15.33 19.76
CA ASP A 174 -3.43 15.59 20.32
C ASP A 174 -3.54 15.11 21.77
N LEU A 175 -3.01 13.92 22.06
CA LEU A 175 -2.90 13.37 23.42
C LEU A 175 -2.10 14.28 24.35
N LEU A 176 -0.99 14.83 23.86
CA LEU A 176 -0.13 15.76 24.59
C LEU A 176 -0.64 17.21 24.58
N ARG A 177 -1.76 17.47 23.88
CA ARG A 177 -2.33 18.81 23.67
C ARG A 177 -1.33 19.80 23.06
N TRP A 178 -0.38 19.31 22.26
CA TRP A 178 0.57 20.13 21.54
C TRP A 178 -0.06 20.67 20.26
N ARG A 179 -0.15 22.00 20.18
CA ARG A 179 -0.76 22.72 19.04
C ARG A 179 0.27 23.42 18.16
N THR A 180 1.52 23.49 18.61
CA THR A 180 2.61 24.14 17.88
C THR A 180 3.78 23.20 17.79
N VAL A 181 4.19 22.87 16.56
CA VAL A 181 5.30 21.94 16.29
C VAL A 181 6.19 22.57 15.23
N THR A 182 7.50 22.42 15.39
CA THR A 182 8.47 22.73 14.33
C THR A 182 8.96 21.41 13.72
N LEU A 183 8.71 21.25 12.42
CA LEU A 183 9.18 20.13 11.63
C LEU A 183 10.49 20.54 10.94
N ILE A 184 11.58 19.83 11.26
CA ILE A 184 12.89 20.03 10.64
C ILE A 184 13.12 18.87 9.66
N CYS A 185 13.31 19.19 8.38
CA CYS A 185 13.36 18.22 7.29
C CYS A 185 14.62 18.36 6.46
N ASP A 186 15.24 17.23 6.16
CA ASP A 186 16.30 17.14 5.16
C ASP A 186 15.65 17.07 3.77
N ALA A 187 15.66 18.17 3.03
CA ALA A 187 15.03 18.28 1.72
C ALA A 187 15.82 17.55 0.63
N MET A 188 17.13 17.36 0.82
CA MET A 188 18.01 16.67 -0.13
C MET A 188 19.07 15.88 0.60
N SER A 189 18.68 14.77 1.21
CA SER A 189 19.62 13.97 1.98
C SER A 189 20.77 13.43 1.13
N GLN A 190 22.00 13.62 1.62
CA GLN A 190 23.20 13.02 1.02
C GLN A 190 23.27 11.50 1.20
N TYR A 191 22.43 10.93 2.07
CA TYR A 191 22.40 9.49 2.36
C TYR A 191 21.47 8.75 1.39
N PRO A 192 22.02 7.92 0.48
CA PRO A 192 21.22 7.16 -0.48
C PRO A 192 20.25 6.22 0.27
N GLY A 193 19.00 6.15 -0.18
CA GLY A 193 17.95 5.31 0.42
C GLY A 193 17.18 5.97 1.58
N LEU A 194 17.83 6.81 2.39
CA LEU A 194 17.18 7.57 3.46
C LEU A 194 16.52 8.85 2.97
N ASN A 195 17.07 9.48 1.93
CA ASN A 195 16.52 10.70 1.34
C ASN A 195 15.02 10.55 1.02
N VAL A 196 14.64 9.47 0.34
CA VAL A 196 13.25 9.22 -0.03
C VAL A 196 12.37 9.07 1.20
N PHE A 197 12.85 8.41 2.27
CA PHE A 197 12.07 8.24 3.50
C PHE A 197 11.80 9.58 4.20
N PHE A 198 12.84 10.38 4.46
CA PHE A 198 12.69 11.63 5.19
C PHE A 198 11.92 12.68 4.37
N THR A 199 12.26 12.83 3.10
CA THR A 199 11.60 13.78 2.19
C THR A 199 10.11 13.46 2.05
N LEU A 200 9.74 12.19 1.85
CA LEU A 200 8.32 11.79 1.74
C LEU A 200 7.58 11.87 3.07
N SER A 201 8.20 11.49 4.19
CA SER A 201 7.60 11.66 5.53
C SER A 201 7.22 13.12 5.77
N CYS A 202 8.16 14.02 5.51
CA CYS A 202 7.98 15.46 5.65
C CYS A 202 6.92 16.01 4.69
N ALA A 203 6.94 15.60 3.42
CA ALA A 203 5.94 16.00 2.45
C ALA A 203 4.52 15.54 2.86
N ASN A 204 4.39 14.31 3.35
CA ASN A 204 3.12 13.76 3.80
C ASN A 204 2.61 14.47 5.08
N LEU A 205 3.49 14.87 6.02
CA LEU A 205 3.10 15.64 7.19
C LEU A 205 2.58 17.03 6.80
N ARG A 206 3.24 17.69 5.85
CA ARG A 206 2.79 18.98 5.29
C ARG A 206 1.46 18.86 4.57
N ALA A 207 1.26 17.78 3.81
CA ALA A 207 0.00 17.51 3.13
C ALA A 207 -1.15 17.31 4.12
N GLN A 208 -0.94 16.54 5.20
CA GLN A 208 -1.93 16.36 6.26
C GLN A 208 -2.21 17.66 7.02
N GLN A 209 -1.19 18.47 7.29
CA GLN A 209 -1.38 19.81 7.87
C GLN A 209 -2.29 20.67 6.98
N ALA A 210 -2.13 20.63 5.66
CA ALA A 210 -2.97 21.39 4.74
C ALA A 210 -4.46 21.04 4.87
N HIS A 211 -4.78 19.80 5.26
CA HIS A 211 -6.13 19.36 5.54
C HIS A 211 -6.63 19.78 6.95
N ASN A 212 -5.74 19.75 7.95
CA ASN A 212 -6.08 19.98 9.37
C ASN A 212 -5.61 21.34 9.92
N ARG A 213 -5.52 22.38 9.06
CA ARG A 213 -4.92 23.69 9.41
C ARG A 213 -5.55 24.38 10.62
N ALA A 214 -6.80 24.06 10.95
CA ALA A 214 -7.51 24.68 12.07
C ALA A 214 -7.01 24.22 13.46
N ILE A 215 -6.30 23.08 13.56
CA ILE A 215 -5.98 22.43 14.84
C ILE A 215 -4.48 22.51 15.18
N LEU A 216 -3.60 22.48 14.17
CA LEU A 216 -2.14 22.38 14.36
C LEU A 216 -1.38 23.50 13.63
N THR A 217 -0.58 24.25 14.39
CA THR A 217 0.40 25.20 13.86
C THR A 217 1.72 24.47 13.62
N LEU A 218 2.03 24.18 12.35
CA LEU A 218 3.29 23.55 11.96
C LEU A 218 4.23 24.59 11.35
N HIS A 219 5.43 24.73 11.92
CA HIS A 219 6.52 25.48 11.33
C HIS A 219 7.43 24.52 10.57
N ASN A 220 7.78 24.84 9.33
CA ASN A 220 8.64 23.99 8.51
C ASN A 220 10.03 24.63 8.40
N LEU A 221 11.07 23.87 8.72
CA LEU A 221 12.46 24.22 8.50
C LEU A 221 13.09 23.17 7.58
N ASP A 222 13.40 23.55 6.36
CA ASP A 222 14.09 22.69 5.41
C ASP A 222 15.60 22.97 5.45
N PHE A 223 16.39 21.90 5.42
CA PHE A 223 17.84 21.96 5.25
C PHE A 223 18.29 20.93 4.22
N ASP A 224 19.54 21.05 3.78
CA ASP A 224 20.18 20.07 2.89
C ASP A 224 21.43 19.53 3.58
N SER A 225 21.40 18.26 4.00
CA SER A 225 22.53 17.63 4.70
C SER A 225 23.82 17.55 3.88
N LYS A 226 23.74 17.73 2.56
CA LYS A 226 24.92 17.82 1.69
C LYS A 226 25.73 19.08 1.96
N PHE A 227 25.06 20.19 2.29
CA PHE A 227 25.69 21.50 2.48
C PHE A 227 25.72 21.93 3.95
N VAL A 228 24.74 21.51 4.73
CA VAL A 228 24.61 21.87 6.14
C VAL A 228 25.35 20.85 7.00
N LYS A 229 26.43 21.31 7.63
CA LYS A 229 27.17 20.54 8.64
C LYS A 229 26.87 20.98 10.07
N ASP A 230 26.37 22.21 10.23
CA ASP A 230 25.98 22.79 11.50
C ASP A 230 24.46 22.94 11.58
N PHE A 231 23.86 22.23 12.53
CA PHE A 231 22.42 22.22 12.77
C PHE A 231 21.98 23.23 13.83
N GLU A 232 22.92 23.88 14.53
CA GLU A 232 22.61 24.84 15.61
C GLU A 232 21.63 25.94 15.16
N PRO A 233 21.78 26.57 13.97
CA PRO A 233 20.85 27.63 13.55
C PRO A 233 19.40 27.13 13.44
N PHE A 234 19.21 25.91 12.94
CA PHE A 234 17.88 25.30 12.77
C PHE A 234 17.26 24.96 14.13
N LEU A 235 18.05 24.42 15.06
CA LEU A 235 17.61 24.12 16.42
C LEU A 235 17.26 25.40 17.20
N LEU A 236 18.07 26.45 17.07
CA LEU A 236 17.77 27.76 17.67
C LEU A 236 16.50 28.37 17.09
N GLN A 237 16.29 28.26 15.78
CA GLN A 237 15.06 28.71 15.14
C GLN A 237 13.83 27.93 15.61
N ALA A 238 13.93 26.60 15.68
CA ALA A 238 12.86 25.74 16.23
C ALA A 238 12.56 26.07 17.69
N LYS A 239 13.57 26.34 18.52
CA LYS A 239 13.41 26.77 19.90
C LYS A 239 12.68 28.11 20.03
N ARG A 240 12.94 29.05 19.11
CA ARG A 240 12.24 30.34 19.07
C ARG A 240 10.77 30.18 18.66
N GLN A 241 10.49 29.27 17.73
CA GLN A 241 9.14 29.03 17.19
C GLN A 241 8.25 28.17 18.10
N SER A 242 8.82 27.22 18.84
CA SER A 242 8.09 26.36 19.78
C SER A 242 7.56 27.11 21.01
N ARG A 243 8.17 28.23 21.38
CA ARG A 243 7.74 29.08 22.49
C ARG A 243 6.60 29.99 22.06
N SER A 244 5.38 29.44 22.03
CA SER A 244 4.18 30.27 22.12
C SER A 244 4.25 31.10 23.41
N LYS A 245 3.92 32.39 23.33
CA LYS A 245 3.97 33.38 24.43
C LYS A 245 3.15 32.99 25.68
N THR A 246 2.42 31.87 25.66
CA THR A 246 1.36 31.56 26.64
C THR A 246 1.71 30.43 27.62
N VAL A 247 2.77 29.66 27.45
CA VAL A 247 3.15 28.63 28.45
C VAL A 247 4.57 28.85 28.92
N ARG A 248 4.71 29.67 29.97
CA ARG A 248 5.88 29.62 30.84
C ARG A 248 5.83 28.29 31.59
N ASN A 249 6.93 27.55 31.54
CA ASN A 249 7.23 26.37 32.35
C ASN A 249 6.61 25.05 31.87
N LEU A 250 7.26 24.42 30.89
CA LEU A 250 7.60 23.00 30.99
C LEU A 250 8.79 22.73 30.04
N PHE A 251 9.93 22.34 30.59
CA PHE A 251 11.05 21.78 29.84
C PHE A 251 11.18 20.32 30.27
N ILE A 252 11.15 19.42 29.29
CA ILE A 252 11.79 18.10 29.33
C ILE A 252 12.83 18.13 28.22
#